data_AF-A0A8K0QF75-F1
#
_entry.id   AF-A0A8K0QF75-F1
#
_cell.length_a   1.000
_cell.length_b   1.000
_cell.length_c   1.000
_cell.angle_alpha   90.00
_cell.angle_beta   90.00
_cell.angle_gamma   90.00
#
_symmetry.space_group_name_H-M   'P 1'
#
loop_
_entity.id
_entity.type
_entity.pdbx_description
1 polymer ?
#
loop_
_entity_poly.entity_id
_entity_poly.type
_entity_poly.pdbx_seq_one_letter_code
_entity_poly.pdbx_strand_id
1 'polypeptide(L)'
;MAGDDPLLSPPAGSSGSEILPYRIHVSNKYLDITRQKLELTRLPHEPRSKDWWEPKPQVESLIDFWQEHYSWPNHEEELNSTVPQYRTSFQTPPPVTPVRVHFIHARSRHANAVPLLLIPPFPLTNLSLIQFISPLTAPEDAGTQQPFHLVIPALPGLGFSDPLPNSAPPISTTANMLDALMKRLGYPRYIVSNAGPASMSPAKIDWRLVKHLSQHYLESCRAVHLVSPPLSPPKIQESAAEWSKWKLARLFSSPILGYSKEDFSASTKVDKSQSKANKDSPLGQLSSGGWEPNTPSYALCDSPTGLLLCVLKTLRTLGPRRELKPDDIITLTQLVWLPGPEAALRFWAHCAAQAEPVESNKPTTKPKAAITVFLGNEEQPDQSKTLPLPAKNAYACPSWARTEFQVIHSNRVTGKPGFLAWDRPDVIIDGVRDLAKAILATDKSMQVSNQSDTVPQQQAVAQPERPTLTPPAPLPADLSGSTVQGTFGTIAESADETAAEPPSQDPAKPSAKKAVAGEGHNVALPETPKKSSRVESPH
;
A
#
# COMPACT_ATOMS: atom_id res chain seq x y z
N MET A 1 -37.28 49.08 -28.49
CA MET A 1 -38.00 47.94 -27.90
C MET A 1 -37.31 46.68 -28.40
N ALA A 2 -36.36 46.17 -27.63
CA ALA A 2 -35.69 44.91 -27.87
C ALA A 2 -36.29 43.90 -26.90
N GLY A 3 -36.77 42.77 -27.40
CA GLY A 3 -37.29 41.67 -26.60
C GLY A 3 -36.14 40.73 -26.22
N ASP A 4 -36.02 40.47 -24.92
CA ASP A 4 -35.09 39.54 -24.31
C ASP A 4 -35.58 38.08 -24.51
N ASP A 5 -34.78 37.27 -25.19
CA ASP A 5 -34.82 35.80 -25.10
C ASP A 5 -33.91 35.37 -23.94
N PRO A 6 -34.40 34.64 -22.92
CA PRO A 6 -33.56 34.18 -21.83
C PRO A 6 -32.76 32.94 -22.27
N LEU A 7 -31.45 33.13 -22.39
CA LEU A 7 -30.45 32.07 -22.47
C LEU A 7 -30.64 31.06 -21.31
N LEU A 8 -30.83 29.80 -21.67
CA LEU A 8 -30.72 28.67 -20.74
C LEU A 8 -29.30 28.63 -20.15
N SER A 9 -29.18 29.10 -18.91
CA SER A 9 -28.03 28.79 -18.06
C SER A 9 -28.00 27.28 -17.76
N PRO A 10 -26.86 26.58 -17.90
CA PRO A 10 -26.74 25.21 -17.43
C PRO A 10 -26.86 25.18 -15.90
N PRO A 11 -27.44 24.13 -15.29
CA PRO A 11 -27.55 24.06 -13.85
C PRO A 11 -26.16 23.94 -13.22
N ALA A 12 -25.89 24.79 -12.23
CA ALA A 12 -24.74 24.66 -11.33
C ALA A 12 -24.87 23.35 -10.55
N GLY A 13 -24.22 22.28 -11.02
CA GLY A 13 -24.29 20.94 -10.46
C GLY A 13 -23.17 20.64 -9.48
N SER A 14 -23.50 20.53 -8.19
CA SER A 14 -22.65 20.03 -7.11
C SER A 14 -22.51 18.49 -7.12
N SER A 15 -22.07 17.88 -8.23
CA SER A 15 -22.07 16.41 -8.41
C SER A 15 -20.76 15.69 -8.04
N GLY A 16 -19.82 16.36 -7.38
CA GLY A 16 -18.47 15.82 -7.14
C GLY A 16 -18.22 15.18 -5.78
N SER A 17 -19.19 15.16 -4.85
CA SER A 17 -18.97 14.71 -3.46
C SER A 17 -19.92 13.61 -2.99
N GLU A 18 -20.74 13.06 -3.88
CA GLU A 18 -21.69 12.02 -3.54
C GLU A 18 -21.01 10.67 -3.28
N ILE A 19 -21.52 9.89 -2.33
CA ILE A 19 -21.09 8.52 -2.08
C ILE A 19 -21.99 7.59 -2.87
N LEU A 20 -21.41 6.88 -3.84
CA LEU A 20 -22.15 6.00 -4.73
C LEU A 20 -21.80 4.54 -4.44
N PRO A 21 -22.78 3.63 -4.39
CA PRO A 21 -22.50 2.19 -4.41
C PRO A 21 -21.61 1.84 -5.60
N TYR A 22 -20.67 0.92 -5.39
CA TYR A 22 -19.74 0.50 -6.43
C TYR A 22 -19.87 -0.99 -6.68
N ARG A 23 -20.01 -1.36 -7.95
CA ARG A 23 -19.98 -2.74 -8.41
C ARG A 23 -18.77 -2.91 -9.31
N ILE A 24 -17.90 -3.87 -8.99
CA ILE A 24 -16.76 -4.23 -9.81
C ILE A 24 -17.29 -4.83 -11.11
N HIS A 25 -16.78 -4.37 -12.25
CA HIS A 25 -17.05 -4.97 -13.54
C HIS A 25 -15.81 -4.96 -14.44
N VAL A 26 -15.22 -6.14 -14.62
CA VAL A 26 -14.07 -6.33 -15.51
C VAL A 26 -14.54 -6.95 -16.81
N SER A 27 -14.26 -6.25 -17.92
CA SER A 27 -14.64 -6.73 -19.26
C SER A 27 -13.92 -8.03 -19.60
N ASN A 28 -14.66 -8.99 -20.19
CA ASN A 28 -14.11 -10.24 -20.72
C ASN A 28 -12.90 -10.01 -21.64
N LYS A 29 -12.86 -8.89 -22.38
CA LYS A 29 -11.70 -8.53 -23.21
C LYS A 29 -10.39 -8.51 -22.42
N TYR A 30 -10.38 -7.94 -21.22
CA TYR A 30 -9.17 -7.88 -20.39
C TYR A 30 -8.81 -9.25 -19.82
N LEU A 31 -9.80 -10.08 -19.48
CA LEU A 31 -9.59 -11.45 -19.03
C LEU A 31 -9.01 -12.33 -20.15
N ASP A 32 -9.50 -12.19 -21.38
CA ASP A 32 -8.99 -12.91 -22.54
C ASP A 32 -7.57 -12.48 -22.90
N ILE A 33 -7.26 -11.17 -22.85
CA ILE A 33 -5.89 -10.66 -23.01
C ILE A 33 -4.98 -11.24 -21.93
N THR A 34 -5.45 -11.35 -20.68
CA THR A 34 -4.68 -11.94 -19.58
C THR A 34 -4.36 -13.40 -19.88
N ARG A 35 -5.36 -14.19 -20.33
CA ARG A 35 -5.17 -15.58 -20.72
C ARG A 35 -4.14 -15.71 -21.86
N GLN A 36 -4.27 -14.92 -22.92
CA GLN A 36 -3.31 -14.93 -24.04
C GLN A 36 -1.88 -14.59 -23.58
N LYS A 37 -1.71 -13.63 -22.67
CA LYS A 37 -0.39 -13.27 -22.13
C LYS A 37 0.22 -14.39 -21.28
N LEU A 38 -0.61 -15.14 -20.56
CA LEU A 38 -0.16 -16.35 -19.84
C LEU A 38 0.28 -17.43 -20.83
N GLU A 39 -0.54 -17.73 -21.85
CA GLU A 39 -0.23 -18.73 -22.90
C GLU A 39 1.08 -18.42 -23.65
N LEU A 40 1.34 -17.15 -23.94
CA LEU A 40 2.53 -16.69 -24.66
C LEU A 40 3.74 -16.44 -23.75
N THR A 41 3.63 -16.73 -22.45
CA THR A 41 4.72 -16.48 -21.51
C THR A 41 5.94 -17.33 -21.86
N ARG A 42 7.08 -16.65 -22.10
CA ARG A 42 8.38 -17.31 -22.22
C ARG A 42 9.07 -17.36 -20.86
N LEU A 43 9.10 -18.55 -20.24
CA LEU A 43 9.81 -18.75 -18.98
C LEU A 43 11.32 -18.87 -19.20
N PRO A 44 12.14 -18.29 -18.30
CA PRO A 44 13.59 -18.35 -18.40
C PRO A 44 14.11 -19.78 -18.15
N HIS A 45 15.36 -20.01 -18.55
CA HIS A 45 16.13 -21.16 -18.06
C HIS A 45 16.74 -20.80 -16.71
N GLU A 46 16.45 -21.58 -15.67
CA GLU A 46 16.91 -21.35 -14.31
C GLU A 46 17.91 -22.44 -13.90
N PRO A 47 19.22 -22.19 -13.96
CA PRO A 47 20.20 -23.13 -13.43
C PRO A 47 20.12 -23.18 -11.91
N ARG A 48 20.43 -24.34 -11.33
CA ARG A 48 20.45 -24.51 -9.86
C ARG A 48 21.39 -23.50 -9.19
N SER A 49 20.92 -22.82 -8.17
CA SER A 49 21.64 -21.81 -7.40
C SER A 49 21.57 -22.07 -5.91
N LYS A 50 22.68 -21.75 -5.22
CA LYS A 50 22.73 -21.71 -3.75
C LYS A 50 22.51 -20.29 -3.20
N ASP A 51 22.49 -19.29 -4.07
CA ASP A 51 22.52 -17.87 -3.70
C ASP A 51 21.17 -17.18 -3.95
N TRP A 52 20.47 -17.53 -5.04
CA TRP A 52 19.19 -16.94 -5.42
C TRP A 52 18.06 -17.97 -5.59
N TRP A 53 16.82 -17.52 -5.42
CA TRP A 53 15.61 -18.32 -5.54
C TRP A 53 15.38 -18.79 -6.99
N GLU A 54 14.89 -20.02 -7.10
CA GLU A 54 14.44 -20.69 -8.33
C GLU A 54 12.91 -20.75 -8.35
N PRO A 55 12.22 -19.71 -8.84
CA PRO A 55 10.75 -19.63 -8.81
C PRO A 55 10.06 -20.50 -9.85
N LYS A 56 10.75 -20.92 -10.93
CA LYS A 56 10.12 -21.51 -12.10
C LYS A 56 9.18 -22.68 -11.81
N PRO A 57 9.53 -23.70 -11.01
CA PRO A 57 8.62 -24.82 -10.75
C PRO A 57 7.30 -24.39 -10.09
N GLN A 58 7.36 -23.39 -9.20
CA GLN A 58 6.17 -22.84 -8.55
C GLN A 58 5.35 -21.98 -9.52
N VAL A 59 6.02 -21.15 -10.31
CA VAL A 59 5.36 -20.25 -11.26
C VAL A 59 4.69 -21.03 -12.39
N GLU A 60 5.32 -22.08 -12.92
CA GLU A 60 4.73 -22.97 -13.93
C GLU A 60 3.39 -23.53 -13.44
N SER A 61 3.39 -24.15 -12.25
CA SER A 61 2.17 -24.71 -11.67
C SER A 61 1.09 -23.65 -11.42
N LEU A 62 1.46 -22.43 -11.06
CA LEU A 62 0.50 -21.33 -10.87
C LEU A 62 -0.03 -20.78 -12.19
N ILE A 63 0.78 -20.73 -13.25
CA ILE A 63 0.34 -20.34 -14.59
C ILE A 63 -0.67 -21.36 -15.12
N ASP A 64 -0.39 -22.66 -14.97
CA ASP A 64 -1.31 -23.73 -15.37
C ASP A 64 -2.65 -23.60 -14.63
N PHE A 65 -2.60 -23.45 -13.30
CA PHE A 65 -3.80 -23.24 -12.48
C PHE A 65 -4.57 -21.96 -12.88
N TRP A 66 -3.87 -20.86 -13.16
CA TRP A 66 -4.50 -19.59 -13.54
C TRP A 66 -5.24 -19.73 -14.89
N GLN A 67 -4.67 -20.45 -15.84
CA GLN A 67 -5.29 -20.65 -17.15
C GLN A 67 -6.47 -21.61 -17.10
N GLU A 68 -6.36 -22.70 -16.35
CA GLU A 68 -7.29 -23.84 -16.42
C GLU A 68 -8.36 -23.85 -15.34
N HIS A 69 -8.11 -23.24 -14.18
CA HIS A 69 -8.95 -23.41 -12.98
C HIS A 69 -9.42 -22.11 -12.35
N TYR A 70 -8.64 -21.04 -12.45
CA TYR A 70 -9.00 -19.77 -11.83
C TYR A 70 -10.07 -19.01 -12.64
N SER A 71 -11.10 -18.49 -11.97
CA SER A 71 -12.18 -17.71 -12.59
C SER A 71 -12.37 -16.36 -11.89
N TRP A 72 -11.87 -15.29 -12.52
CA TRP A 72 -12.15 -13.92 -12.05
C TRP A 72 -13.65 -13.59 -11.98
N PRO A 73 -14.50 -13.97 -12.97
CA PRO A 73 -15.93 -13.69 -12.89
C PRO A 73 -16.61 -14.22 -11.62
N ASN A 74 -16.18 -15.39 -11.11
CA ASN A 74 -16.72 -15.96 -9.88
C ASN A 74 -16.32 -15.09 -8.66
N HIS A 75 -15.04 -14.70 -8.59
CA HIS A 75 -14.55 -13.82 -7.53
C HIS A 75 -15.18 -12.42 -7.60
N GLU A 76 -15.40 -11.90 -8.80
CA GLU A 76 -16.10 -10.63 -9.01
C GLU A 76 -17.55 -10.71 -8.50
N GLU A 77 -18.27 -11.80 -8.77
CA GLU A 77 -19.62 -12.02 -8.27
C GLU A 77 -19.64 -12.15 -6.73
N GLU A 78 -18.71 -12.91 -6.16
CA GLU A 78 -18.57 -13.05 -4.71
C GLU A 78 -18.29 -11.69 -4.04
N LEU A 79 -17.34 -10.92 -4.55
CA LEU A 79 -17.02 -9.59 -4.01
C LEU A 79 -18.19 -8.62 -4.12
N ASN A 80 -18.90 -8.63 -5.24
CA ASN A 80 -20.05 -7.75 -5.45
C ASN A 80 -21.27 -8.13 -4.60
N SER A 81 -21.41 -9.40 -4.23
CA SER A 81 -22.54 -9.89 -3.42
C SER A 81 -22.28 -9.82 -1.91
N THR A 82 -21.03 -9.94 -1.47
CA THR A 82 -20.68 -10.06 -0.04
C THR A 82 -20.07 -8.79 0.56
N VAL A 83 -19.49 -7.91 -0.25
CA VAL A 83 -18.73 -6.75 0.25
C VAL A 83 -19.50 -5.45 -0.03
N PRO A 84 -19.74 -4.60 1.00
CA PRO A 84 -20.37 -3.29 0.81
C PRO A 84 -19.36 -2.27 0.28
N GLN A 85 -19.31 -2.15 -1.04
CA GLN A 85 -18.34 -1.34 -1.77
C GLN A 85 -18.94 -0.01 -2.25
N TYR A 86 -18.15 1.06 -2.17
CA TYR A 86 -18.56 2.40 -2.55
C TYR A 86 -17.44 3.15 -3.24
N ARG A 87 -17.80 4.21 -3.94
CA ARG A 87 -16.87 5.14 -4.57
C ARG A 87 -17.31 6.57 -4.35
N THR A 88 -16.35 7.47 -4.17
CA THR A 88 -16.63 8.90 -4.05
C THR A 88 -15.46 9.73 -4.56
N SER A 89 -15.73 10.95 -5.04
CA SER A 89 -14.71 11.82 -5.65
C SER A 89 -14.19 12.88 -4.67
N PHE A 90 -12.91 13.21 -4.79
CA PHE A 90 -12.26 14.28 -4.04
C PHE A 90 -11.53 15.21 -5.01
N GLN A 91 -11.55 16.50 -4.71
CA GLN A 91 -10.75 17.47 -5.45
C GLN A 91 -9.36 17.56 -4.81
N THR A 92 -8.32 17.40 -5.62
CA THR A 92 -6.93 17.56 -5.17
C THR A 92 -6.47 19.02 -5.28
N PRO A 93 -5.39 19.42 -4.58
CA PRO A 93 -4.78 20.73 -4.75
C PRO A 93 -4.43 21.04 -6.23
N PRO A 94 -4.31 22.32 -6.62
CA PRO A 94 -4.10 22.73 -8.01
C PRO A 94 -2.91 22.04 -8.73
N PRO A 95 -3.06 21.71 -10.03
CA PRO A 95 -4.28 21.80 -10.82
C PRO A 95 -5.35 20.82 -10.31
N VAL A 96 -6.57 21.34 -10.12
CA VAL A 96 -7.66 20.58 -9.51
C VAL A 96 -8.03 19.42 -10.41
N THR A 97 -7.73 18.21 -9.95
CA THR A 97 -8.07 16.97 -10.65
C THR A 97 -8.96 16.14 -9.73
N PRO A 98 -10.16 15.73 -10.18
CA PRO A 98 -10.99 14.85 -9.37
C PRO A 98 -10.34 13.47 -9.27
N VAL A 99 -10.17 12.98 -8.05
CA VAL A 99 -9.67 11.64 -7.75
C VAL A 99 -10.80 10.84 -7.11
N ARG A 100 -11.22 9.75 -7.75
CA ARG A 100 -12.24 8.85 -7.21
C ARG A 100 -11.59 7.79 -6.33
N VAL A 101 -12.05 7.68 -5.10
CA VAL A 101 -11.58 6.68 -4.13
C VAL A 101 -12.62 5.58 -4.00
N HIS A 102 -12.20 4.34 -4.21
CA HIS A 102 -12.95 3.13 -3.88
C HIS A 102 -12.70 2.74 -2.42
N PHE A 103 -13.75 2.35 -1.71
CA PHE A 103 -13.64 1.95 -0.32
C PHE A 103 -14.72 0.94 0.06
N ILE A 104 -14.44 0.15 1.09
CA ILE A 104 -15.42 -0.69 1.77
C ILE A 104 -16.00 0.14 2.92
N HIS A 105 -17.32 0.14 3.08
CA HIS A 105 -18.01 0.72 4.23
C HIS A 105 -19.00 -0.29 4.78
N ALA A 106 -18.55 -1.03 5.80
CA ALA A 106 -19.35 -2.03 6.47
C ALA A 106 -19.86 -1.47 7.81
N ARG A 107 -21.16 -1.16 7.88
CA ARG A 107 -21.79 -0.67 9.10
C ARG A 107 -22.10 -1.83 10.04
N SER A 108 -21.69 -1.71 11.30
CA SER A 108 -22.22 -2.55 12.36
C SER A 108 -23.71 -2.30 12.61
N ARG A 109 -24.44 -3.35 12.96
CA ARG A 109 -25.82 -3.29 13.48
C ARG A 109 -25.89 -2.87 14.95
N HIS A 110 -24.77 -2.87 15.67
CA HIS A 110 -24.73 -2.61 17.11
C HIS A 110 -24.67 -1.10 17.40
N ALA A 111 -25.53 -0.61 18.29
CA ALA A 111 -25.65 0.82 18.58
C ALA A 111 -24.44 1.42 19.32
N ASN A 112 -23.58 0.58 19.90
CA ASN A 112 -22.35 0.99 20.58
C ASN A 112 -21.12 0.94 19.65
N ALA A 113 -21.30 0.81 18.33
CA ALA A 113 -20.20 0.67 17.40
C ALA A 113 -19.35 1.95 17.29
N VAL A 114 -18.03 1.76 17.22
CA VAL A 114 -17.06 2.84 17.06
C VAL A 114 -16.64 2.96 15.59
N PRO A 115 -16.58 4.16 14.99
CA PRO A 115 -16.03 4.33 13.65
C PRO A 115 -14.53 4.01 13.59
N LEU A 116 -14.16 3.05 12.75
CA LEU A 116 -12.80 2.58 12.54
C LEU A 116 -12.40 2.74 11.07
N LEU A 117 -11.37 3.56 10.83
CA LEU A 117 -10.66 3.62 9.56
C LEU A 117 -9.51 2.60 9.59
N LEU A 118 -9.55 1.59 8.72
CA LEU A 118 -8.51 0.58 8.63
C LEU A 118 -7.68 0.78 7.36
N ILE A 119 -6.42 1.18 7.51
CA ILE A 119 -5.51 1.46 6.40
C ILE A 119 -4.86 0.14 5.93
N PRO A 120 -5.04 -0.25 4.65
CA PRO A 120 -4.37 -1.44 4.12
C PRO A 120 -2.85 -1.30 4.11
N PRO A 121 -2.11 -2.40 4.36
CA PRO A 121 -0.67 -2.39 4.19
C PRO A 121 -0.34 -2.27 2.70
N PHE A 122 0.46 -1.28 2.32
CA PHE A 122 0.85 -1.10 0.93
C PHE A 122 1.75 -2.26 0.47
N PRO A 123 1.57 -2.84 -0.74
CA PRO A 123 0.65 -2.46 -1.82
C PRO A 123 -0.66 -3.28 -1.86
N LEU A 124 -1.11 -3.89 -0.75
CA LEU A 124 -2.42 -4.55 -0.73
C LEU A 124 -3.55 -3.52 -0.83
N THR A 125 -4.69 -3.98 -1.33
CA THR A 125 -5.90 -3.17 -1.48
C THR A 125 -6.86 -3.38 -0.31
N ASN A 126 -7.92 -2.59 -0.26
CA ASN A 126 -9.05 -2.81 0.65
C ASN A 126 -9.67 -4.21 0.52
N LEU A 127 -9.75 -4.74 -0.71
CA LEU A 127 -10.33 -6.06 -0.99
C LEU A 127 -9.48 -7.21 -0.42
N SER A 128 -8.19 -7.00 -0.16
CA SER A 128 -7.34 -7.98 0.53
C SER A 128 -7.62 -8.12 2.03
N LEU A 129 -8.53 -7.29 2.58
CA LEU A 129 -8.88 -7.20 4.00
C LEU A 129 -10.35 -7.56 4.30
N ILE A 130 -11.07 -8.18 3.37
CA ILE A 130 -12.50 -8.51 3.55
C ILE A 130 -12.76 -9.44 4.74
N GLN A 131 -11.79 -10.25 5.15
CA GLN A 131 -11.85 -11.12 6.33
C GLN A 131 -12.03 -10.36 7.65
N PHE A 132 -11.72 -9.05 7.68
CA PHE A 132 -11.91 -8.20 8.86
C PHE A 132 -13.36 -7.71 9.02
N ILE A 133 -14.18 -7.78 7.96
CA ILE A 133 -15.53 -7.20 7.97
C ILE A 133 -16.40 -7.82 9.06
N SER A 134 -16.62 -9.14 9.01
CA SER A 134 -17.52 -9.81 9.96
C SER A 134 -17.02 -9.71 11.42
N PRO A 135 -15.75 -10.05 11.75
CA PRO A 135 -15.29 -10.01 13.14
C PRO A 135 -15.30 -8.63 13.80
N LEU A 136 -15.11 -7.55 13.02
CA LEU A 136 -15.11 -6.18 13.55
C LEU A 136 -16.51 -5.56 13.56
N THR A 137 -17.38 -5.89 12.62
CA THR A 137 -18.70 -5.23 12.51
C THR A 137 -19.81 -6.00 13.22
N ALA A 138 -19.73 -7.33 13.28
CA ALA A 138 -20.74 -8.20 13.87
C ALA A 138 -20.08 -9.28 14.76
N PRO A 139 -19.38 -8.89 15.85
CA PRO A 139 -18.84 -9.85 16.80
C PRO A 139 -19.94 -10.71 17.44
N GLU A 140 -19.58 -11.91 17.90
CA GLU A 140 -20.53 -12.85 18.53
C GLU A 140 -21.13 -12.27 19.82
N ASP A 141 -20.31 -11.60 20.63
CA ASP A 141 -20.74 -10.92 21.85
C ASP A 141 -20.30 -9.45 21.84
N ALA A 142 -21.19 -8.58 21.39
CA ALA A 142 -20.97 -7.13 21.35
C ALA A 142 -20.91 -6.45 22.74
N GLY A 143 -21.17 -7.18 23.83
CA GLY A 143 -21.01 -6.71 25.20
C GLY A 143 -19.56 -6.79 25.69
N THR A 144 -18.80 -7.77 25.22
CA THR A 144 -17.38 -7.98 25.58
C THR A 144 -16.43 -7.63 24.44
N GLN A 145 -16.85 -7.85 23.20
CA GLN A 145 -16.10 -7.55 22.00
C GLN A 145 -16.65 -6.28 21.35
N GLN A 146 -15.87 -5.19 21.42
CA GLN A 146 -16.28 -3.91 20.85
C GLN A 146 -16.58 -4.03 19.33
N PRO A 147 -17.81 -3.70 18.87
CA PRO A 147 -18.13 -3.63 17.46
C PRO A 147 -17.67 -2.31 16.83
N PHE A 148 -17.50 -2.29 15.50
CA PHE A 148 -17.04 -1.13 14.73
C PHE A 148 -17.87 -0.87 13.49
N HIS A 149 -18.07 0.41 13.16
CA HIS A 149 -18.36 0.76 11.76
C HIS A 149 -17.03 0.81 11.02
N LEU A 150 -16.83 -0.12 10.08
CA LEU A 150 -15.55 -0.35 9.44
C LEU A 150 -15.48 0.35 8.07
N VAL A 151 -14.45 1.17 7.88
CA VAL A 151 -14.13 1.81 6.60
C VAL A 151 -12.73 1.36 6.17
N ILE A 152 -12.62 0.78 4.97
CA ILE A 152 -11.35 0.32 4.40
C ILE A 152 -11.16 0.97 3.02
N PRO A 153 -10.34 2.02 2.88
CA PRO A 153 -10.10 2.66 1.60
C PRO A 153 -9.08 1.88 0.76
N ALA A 154 -9.28 1.82 -0.56
CA ALA A 154 -8.17 1.56 -1.48
C ALA A 154 -7.35 2.84 -1.59
N LEU A 155 -6.06 2.79 -1.26
CA LEU A 155 -5.17 3.94 -1.41
C LEU A 155 -5.09 4.37 -2.89
N PRO A 156 -4.78 5.64 -3.18
CA PRO A 156 -4.74 6.11 -4.57
C PRO A 156 -3.81 5.28 -5.45
N GLY A 157 -4.29 4.92 -6.64
CA GLY A 157 -3.56 4.07 -7.58
C GLY A 157 -3.51 2.58 -7.22
N LEU A 158 -4.26 2.14 -6.21
CA LEU A 158 -4.45 0.74 -5.85
C LEU A 158 -5.92 0.33 -6.00
N GLY A 159 -6.16 -0.93 -6.36
CA GLY A 159 -7.51 -1.46 -6.56
C GLY A 159 -8.29 -0.59 -7.55
N PHE A 160 -9.53 -0.22 -7.21
CA PHE A 160 -10.38 0.59 -8.09
C PHE A 160 -10.37 2.10 -7.74
N SER A 161 -9.35 2.57 -7.02
CA SER A 161 -9.10 4.00 -6.78
C SER A 161 -8.26 4.62 -7.89
N ASP A 162 -8.60 5.84 -8.29
CA ASP A 162 -7.80 6.59 -9.27
C ASP A 162 -6.40 6.95 -8.70
N PRO A 163 -5.37 7.12 -9.54
CA PRO A 163 -4.08 7.65 -9.13
C PRO A 163 -4.17 9.11 -8.68
N LEU A 164 -3.23 9.55 -7.85
CA LEU A 164 -3.03 10.97 -7.59
C LEU A 164 -2.34 11.66 -8.77
N PRO A 165 -2.61 12.95 -9.02
CA PRO A 165 -1.78 13.78 -9.89
C PRO A 165 -0.34 13.84 -9.38
N ASN A 166 0.64 13.87 -10.29
CA ASN A 166 2.07 13.91 -9.94
C ASN A 166 2.48 15.14 -9.10
N SER A 167 1.70 16.23 -9.16
CA SER A 167 1.94 17.45 -8.37
C SER A 167 1.49 17.33 -6.92
N ALA A 168 0.64 16.35 -6.59
CA ALA A 168 0.06 16.24 -5.25
C ALA A 168 1.00 15.48 -4.30
N PRO A 169 1.33 16.03 -3.11
CA PRO A 169 2.10 15.31 -2.11
C PRO A 169 1.27 14.11 -1.59
N PRO A 170 1.74 12.86 -1.75
CA PRO A 170 0.90 11.67 -1.67
C PRO A 170 0.37 11.43 -0.26
N ILE A 171 1.20 11.59 0.78
CA ILE A 171 0.80 11.29 2.16
C ILE A 171 -0.23 12.30 2.67
N SER A 172 0.08 13.60 2.62
CA SER A 172 -0.82 14.64 3.12
C SER A 172 -2.10 14.74 2.29
N THR A 173 -2.02 14.63 0.96
CA THR A 173 -3.21 14.63 0.10
C THR A 173 -4.10 13.41 0.40
N THR A 174 -3.52 12.21 0.51
CA THR A 174 -4.28 11.01 0.83
C THR A 174 -4.90 11.11 2.23
N ALA A 175 -4.15 11.53 3.25
CA ALA A 175 -4.68 11.70 4.60
C ALA A 175 -5.84 12.69 4.65
N ASN A 176 -5.75 13.81 3.92
CA ASN A 176 -6.85 14.76 3.78
C ASN A 176 -8.10 14.15 3.15
N MET A 177 -7.93 13.36 2.08
CA MET A 177 -9.04 12.64 1.44
C MET A 177 -9.67 11.62 2.39
N LEU A 178 -8.87 10.92 3.20
CA LEU A 178 -9.37 9.93 4.15
C LEU A 178 -10.11 10.57 5.35
N ASP A 179 -9.62 11.69 5.89
CA ASP A 179 -10.34 12.43 6.92
C ASP A 179 -11.67 13.00 6.37
N ALA A 180 -11.64 13.56 5.16
CA ALA A 180 -12.83 14.04 4.47
C ALA A 180 -13.82 12.90 4.17
N LEU A 181 -13.33 11.70 3.82
CA LEU A 181 -14.15 10.50 3.63
C LEU A 181 -14.90 10.15 4.92
N MET A 182 -14.19 10.08 6.05
CA MET A 182 -14.81 9.74 7.34
C MET A 182 -15.88 10.78 7.73
N LYS A 183 -15.61 12.07 7.55
CA LYS A 183 -16.59 13.14 7.79
C LYS A 183 -17.80 13.05 6.87
N ARG A 184 -17.59 12.76 5.58
CA ARG A 184 -18.65 12.59 4.58
C ARG A 184 -19.55 11.39 4.89
N LEU A 185 -19.00 10.33 5.49
CA LEU A 185 -19.73 9.17 5.98
C LEU A 185 -20.49 9.43 7.30
N GLY A 186 -20.43 10.65 7.84
CA GLY A 186 -21.09 11.01 9.10
C GLY A 186 -20.29 10.63 10.35
N TYR A 187 -18.98 10.37 10.22
CA TYR A 187 -18.09 10.06 11.34
C TYR A 187 -17.20 11.28 11.65
N PRO A 188 -17.68 12.28 12.42
CA PRO A 188 -16.88 13.42 12.80
C PRO A 188 -15.72 13.04 13.72
N ARG A 189 -15.81 11.89 14.39
CA ARG A 189 -14.75 11.30 15.21
C ARG A 189 -14.58 9.83 14.87
N TYR A 190 -13.35 9.39 14.77
CA TYR A 190 -13.00 8.01 14.46
C TYR A 190 -11.65 7.62 15.08
N ILE A 191 -11.41 6.32 15.16
CA ILE A 191 -10.08 5.75 15.40
C ILE A 191 -9.51 5.21 14.09
N VAL A 192 -8.20 5.11 14.00
CA VAL A 192 -7.52 4.57 12.80
C VAL A 192 -6.50 3.49 13.18
N SER A 193 -6.33 2.50 12.32
CA SER A 193 -5.30 1.48 12.47
C SER A 193 -4.67 1.11 11.13
N ASN A 194 -3.38 0.77 11.11
CA ASN A 194 -2.79 0.07 9.98
C ASN A 194 -2.96 -1.44 10.12
N ALA A 195 -3.24 -2.13 9.01
CA ALA A 195 -3.56 -3.57 8.98
C ALA A 195 -2.35 -4.48 8.64
N GLY A 196 -1.13 -4.02 8.91
CA GLY A 196 0.07 -4.80 8.66
C GLY A 196 1.27 -4.29 9.47
N PRO A 197 2.42 -4.98 9.40
CA PRO A 197 3.63 -4.52 10.07
C PRO A 197 4.20 -3.27 9.37
N ALA A 198 3.95 -2.08 9.90
CA ALA A 198 4.32 -0.80 9.32
C ALA A 198 5.83 -0.67 9.02
N SER A 199 6.68 -1.30 9.82
CA SER A 199 8.13 -1.34 9.61
C SER A 199 8.55 -2.06 8.32
N MET A 200 7.67 -2.89 7.75
CA MET A 200 7.90 -3.64 6.51
C MET A 200 7.19 -3.02 5.30
N SER A 201 6.35 -2.00 5.51
CA SER A 201 5.67 -1.33 4.40
C SER A 201 6.69 -0.57 3.53
N PRO A 202 6.60 -0.68 2.18
CA PRO A 202 7.37 0.14 1.26
C PRO A 202 7.21 1.63 1.57
N ALA A 203 8.33 2.36 1.62
CA ALA A 203 8.41 3.77 2.00
C ALA A 203 7.67 4.15 3.30
N LYS A 204 7.36 3.16 4.16
CA LYS A 204 6.56 3.30 5.40
C LYS A 204 5.20 3.99 5.15
N ILE A 205 4.57 3.74 4.00
CA ILE A 205 3.36 4.44 3.55
C ILE A 205 2.22 4.35 4.58
N ASP A 206 1.85 3.14 5.02
CA ASP A 206 0.76 2.92 5.97
C ASP A 206 1.03 3.63 7.31
N TRP A 207 2.25 3.53 7.84
CA TRP A 207 2.72 4.28 9.01
C TRP A 207 2.57 5.79 8.85
N ARG A 208 3.06 6.32 7.73
CA ARG A 208 3.05 7.77 7.45
C ARG A 208 1.61 8.29 7.35
N LEU A 209 0.70 7.54 6.73
CA LEU A 209 -0.72 7.91 6.66
C LEU A 209 -1.35 7.94 8.06
N VAL A 210 -1.20 6.88 8.85
CA VAL A 210 -1.77 6.83 10.21
C VAL A 210 -1.16 7.92 11.11
N LYS A 211 0.15 8.13 11.03
CA LYS A 211 0.84 9.20 11.75
C LYS A 211 0.33 10.58 11.34
N HIS A 212 0.22 10.86 10.05
CA HIS A 212 -0.26 12.15 9.55
C HIS A 212 -1.70 12.42 9.99
N LEU A 213 -2.60 11.44 9.86
CA LEU A 213 -3.98 11.54 10.38
C LEU A 213 -3.99 11.90 11.87
N SER A 214 -3.17 11.22 12.67
CA SER A 214 -3.11 11.45 14.11
C SER A 214 -2.55 12.81 14.53
N GLN A 215 -1.66 13.41 13.72
CA GLN A 215 -0.95 14.63 14.09
C GLN A 215 -1.65 15.88 13.56
N HIS A 216 -2.33 15.79 12.41
CA HIS A 216 -2.95 16.93 11.75
C HIS A 216 -4.47 16.99 11.93
N TYR A 217 -5.12 15.88 12.30
CA TYR A 217 -6.57 15.80 12.42
C TYR A 217 -7.01 15.40 13.83
N LEU A 218 -6.39 15.95 14.88
CA LEU A 218 -6.64 15.63 16.29
C LEU A 218 -8.11 15.72 16.73
N GLU A 219 -8.90 16.58 16.09
CA GLU A 219 -10.33 16.70 16.38
C GLU A 219 -11.14 15.52 15.84
N SER A 220 -10.80 15.03 14.64
CA SER A 220 -11.50 13.88 14.03
C SER A 220 -10.87 12.54 14.41
N CYS A 221 -9.56 12.41 14.22
CA CYS A 221 -8.78 11.21 14.51
C CYS A 221 -8.41 11.18 16.01
N ARG A 222 -9.26 10.57 16.83
CA ARG A 222 -9.13 10.62 18.29
C ARG A 222 -8.02 9.74 18.84
N ALA A 223 -7.72 8.63 18.16
CA ALA A 223 -6.67 7.71 18.58
C ALA A 223 -6.24 6.78 17.45
N VAL A 224 -5.02 6.23 17.58
CA VAL A 224 -4.43 5.35 16.57
C VAL A 224 -3.96 4.02 17.15
N HIS A 225 -4.11 2.94 16.38
CA HIS A 225 -3.50 1.66 16.68
C HIS A 225 -2.38 1.39 15.67
N LEU A 226 -1.16 1.26 16.17
CA LEU A 226 0.06 1.16 15.39
C LEU A 226 0.65 -0.24 15.52
N VAL A 227 0.72 -0.95 14.39
CA VAL A 227 1.24 -2.32 14.35
C VAL A 227 2.66 -2.33 13.78
N SER A 228 3.63 -2.79 14.59
CA SER A 228 5.07 -2.78 14.30
C SER A 228 5.57 -1.43 13.76
N PRO A 229 5.34 -0.31 14.47
CA PRO A 229 5.77 0.99 13.97
C PRO A 229 7.31 1.07 13.87
N PRO A 230 7.86 1.75 12.84
CA PRO A 230 9.30 1.90 12.64
C PRO A 230 9.91 2.96 13.59
N LEU A 231 9.76 2.76 14.90
CA LEU A 231 10.26 3.66 15.93
C LEU A 231 11.77 3.49 16.13
N SER A 232 12.43 4.56 16.56
CA SER A 232 13.83 4.55 16.95
C SER A 232 13.96 4.90 18.43
N PRO A 233 15.04 4.46 19.12
CA PRO A 233 15.30 4.88 20.49
C PRO A 233 15.30 6.40 20.63
N PRO A 234 14.72 6.96 21.70
CA PRO A 234 14.60 8.40 21.87
C PRO A 234 15.98 9.05 21.89
N LYS A 235 16.12 10.19 21.20
CA LYS A 235 17.33 11.01 21.24
C LYS A 235 17.16 12.20 22.18
N ILE A 236 18.27 12.68 22.74
CA ILE A 236 18.24 13.80 23.68
C ILE A 236 17.67 15.08 23.04
N GLN A 237 17.94 15.30 21.75
CA GLN A 237 17.43 16.43 20.99
C GLN A 237 15.91 16.36 20.75
N GLU A 238 15.33 15.17 20.76
CA GLU A 238 13.88 14.96 20.54
C GLU A 238 13.12 15.08 21.86
N SER A 239 13.62 14.42 22.91
CA SER A 239 13.08 14.51 24.26
C SER A 239 14.12 14.08 25.29
N ALA A 240 14.70 15.03 26.01
CA ALA A 240 15.65 14.76 27.08
C ALA A 240 15.06 13.88 28.20
N ALA A 241 13.75 14.03 28.47
CA ALA A 241 13.05 13.22 29.47
C ALA A 241 12.93 11.75 29.04
N GLU A 242 12.42 11.46 27.84
CA GLU A 242 12.28 10.08 27.36
C GLU A 242 13.64 9.43 27.09
N TRP A 243 14.62 10.20 26.62
CA TRP A 243 16.01 9.75 26.50
C TRP A 243 16.61 9.35 27.85
N SER A 244 16.41 10.16 28.90
CA SER A 244 16.89 9.84 30.26
C SER A 244 16.22 8.58 30.81
N LYS A 245 14.90 8.46 30.65
CA LYS A 245 14.14 7.25 31.05
C LYS A 245 14.66 6.01 30.33
N TRP A 246 14.90 6.10 29.02
CA TRP A 246 15.47 5.02 28.22
C TRP A 246 16.88 4.62 28.69
N LYS A 247 17.76 5.59 28.89
CA LYS A 247 19.14 5.35 29.35
C LYS A 247 19.16 4.67 30.72
N LEU A 248 18.31 5.11 31.65
CA LEU A 248 18.20 4.52 32.98
C LEU A 248 17.65 3.09 32.90
N ALA A 249 16.55 2.88 32.17
CA ALA A 249 15.93 1.58 32.00
C ALA A 249 16.91 0.57 31.37
N ARG A 250 17.66 1.00 30.34
CA ARG A 250 18.69 0.17 29.67
C ARG A 250 19.88 -0.12 30.58
N LEU A 251 20.36 0.84 31.37
CA LEU A 251 21.51 0.66 32.26
C LEU A 251 21.25 -0.41 33.32
N PHE A 252 20.03 -0.43 33.88
CA PHE A 252 19.66 -1.37 34.94
C PHE A 252 18.89 -2.61 34.44
N SER A 253 18.54 -2.67 33.15
CA SER A 253 17.63 -3.69 32.59
C SER A 253 16.34 -3.87 33.39
N SER A 254 15.88 -2.77 34.02
CA SER A 254 14.77 -2.79 34.97
C SER A 254 13.45 -2.51 34.26
N PRO A 255 12.38 -3.28 34.55
CA PRO A 255 11.05 -3.09 33.97
C PRO A 255 10.33 -1.90 34.67
N ILE A 256 10.89 -0.71 34.49
CA ILE A 256 10.38 0.53 35.08
C ILE A 256 10.09 1.52 33.95
N LEU A 257 9.32 2.57 34.26
CA LEU A 257 9.10 3.70 33.34
C LEU A 257 8.46 3.27 32.00
N GLY A 258 7.66 2.19 32.00
CA GLY A 258 6.98 1.65 30.82
C GLY A 258 7.81 0.73 29.94
N TYR A 259 9.05 0.45 30.31
CA TYR A 259 9.86 -0.59 29.68
C TYR A 259 9.56 -1.94 30.34
N SER A 260 9.59 -3.01 29.55
CA SER A 260 9.45 -4.37 30.04
C SER A 260 10.75 -5.17 29.86
N LYS A 261 10.87 -6.32 30.54
CA LYS A 261 12.06 -7.17 30.41
C LYS A 261 12.22 -7.69 28.98
N GLU A 262 11.10 -7.97 28.33
CA GLU A 262 11.02 -8.44 26.95
C GLU A 262 11.63 -7.42 25.99
N ASP A 263 11.44 -6.11 26.24
CA ASP A 263 11.96 -5.03 25.40
C ASP A 263 13.49 -5.05 25.31
N PHE A 264 14.18 -5.30 26.43
CA PHE A 264 15.64 -5.36 26.45
C PHE A 264 16.16 -6.61 25.75
N SER A 265 15.51 -7.75 25.96
CA SER A 265 15.87 -9.02 25.33
C SER A 265 15.71 -8.96 23.80
N ALA A 266 14.62 -8.36 23.32
CA ALA A 266 14.34 -8.20 21.90
C ALA A 266 15.26 -7.17 21.26
N SER A 267 15.50 -6.02 21.91
CA SER A 267 16.41 -4.98 21.39
C SER A 267 17.86 -5.47 21.26
N THR A 268 18.34 -6.26 22.23
CA THR A 268 19.73 -6.80 22.20
C THR A 268 19.93 -7.79 21.06
N LYS A 269 18.90 -8.56 20.69
CA LYS A 269 18.94 -9.47 19.53
C LYS A 269 18.98 -8.71 18.20
N VAL A 270 18.31 -7.55 18.12
CA VAL A 270 18.31 -6.68 16.94
C VAL A 270 19.66 -5.97 16.76
N ASP A 271 20.25 -5.42 17.83
CA ASP A 271 21.57 -4.74 17.79
C ASP A 271 22.67 -5.66 17.21
N LYS A 272 22.63 -6.96 17.51
CA LYS A 272 23.58 -7.96 16.96
C LYS A 272 23.31 -8.35 15.49
N SER A 273 22.09 -8.17 15.00
CA SER A 273 21.64 -8.59 13.66
C SER A 273 21.66 -7.46 12.62
N GLN A 274 21.50 -6.20 13.07
CA GLN A 274 21.49 -5.00 12.22
C GLN A 274 22.89 -4.54 11.81
N SER A 275 23.94 -4.80 12.60
CA SER A 275 25.33 -4.43 12.25
C SER A 275 25.86 -5.11 10.98
N LYS A 276 25.16 -6.13 10.45
CA LYS A 276 25.51 -6.86 9.22
C LYS A 276 24.51 -6.70 8.07
N ALA A 277 23.33 -6.10 8.25
CA ALA A 277 22.21 -6.22 7.30
C ALA A 277 21.70 -4.91 6.67
N ASN A 278 22.19 -3.75 7.14
CA ASN A 278 21.61 -2.46 6.74
C ASN A 278 22.02 -1.95 5.35
N LYS A 279 22.62 -2.79 4.49
CA LYS A 279 22.97 -2.44 3.11
C LYS A 279 22.18 -3.17 2.03
N ASP A 280 21.54 -4.31 2.34
CA ASP A 280 21.15 -5.28 1.29
C ASP A 280 19.74 -5.86 1.47
N SER A 281 18.74 -5.04 1.83
CA SER A 281 17.35 -5.45 1.56
C SER A 281 17.05 -5.20 0.08
N PRO A 282 16.61 -6.19 -0.71
CA PRO A 282 16.32 -5.98 -2.13
C PRO A 282 15.17 -4.99 -2.38
N LEU A 283 14.22 -4.84 -1.45
CA LEU A 283 13.25 -3.72 -1.48
C LEU A 283 13.86 -2.39 -1.00
N GLY A 284 14.87 -2.45 -0.13
CA GLY A 284 15.62 -1.29 0.37
C GLY A 284 16.60 -0.69 -0.65
N GLN A 285 17.24 -1.53 -1.46
CA GLN A 285 18.08 -1.15 -2.60
C GLN A 285 17.26 -0.51 -3.72
N LEU A 286 16.01 -0.96 -3.92
CA LEU A 286 15.03 -0.27 -4.77
C LEU A 286 14.58 1.09 -4.22
N SER A 287 14.89 1.44 -2.96
CA SER A 287 14.42 2.68 -2.32
C SER A 287 15.54 3.66 -1.94
N SER A 288 16.81 3.31 -2.19
CA SER A 288 17.97 4.12 -1.82
C SER A 288 18.52 4.83 -3.06
N GLY A 289 18.00 6.04 -3.33
CA GLY A 289 18.23 6.80 -4.56
C GLY A 289 16.98 6.78 -5.42
N GLY A 290 16.48 7.96 -5.82
CA GLY A 290 15.21 8.15 -6.53
C GLY A 290 14.92 7.01 -7.51
N TRP A 291 13.95 6.19 -7.15
CA TRP A 291 13.57 5.02 -7.94
C TRP A 291 12.71 5.48 -9.12
N GLU A 292 13.11 5.12 -10.33
CA GLU A 292 12.37 5.41 -11.55
C GLU A 292 11.27 4.34 -11.73
N PRO A 293 9.98 4.69 -11.56
CA PRO A 293 8.91 3.69 -11.52
C PRO A 293 8.44 3.24 -12.90
N ASN A 294 8.69 4.00 -13.98
CA ASN A 294 8.11 3.67 -15.28
C ASN A 294 8.78 2.46 -15.93
N THR A 295 10.10 2.30 -15.81
CA THR A 295 10.84 1.15 -16.36
C THR A 295 10.26 -0.18 -15.88
N PRO A 296 10.10 -0.45 -14.57
CA PRO A 296 9.42 -1.67 -14.11
C PRO A 296 7.92 -1.65 -14.44
N SER A 297 7.27 -0.49 -14.55
CA SER A 297 5.85 -0.43 -14.95
C SER A 297 5.61 -1.02 -16.34
N TYR A 298 6.45 -0.72 -17.34
CA TYR A 298 6.30 -1.30 -18.68
C TYR A 298 6.37 -2.83 -18.65
N ALA A 299 7.30 -3.39 -17.87
CA ALA A 299 7.44 -4.84 -17.72
C ALA A 299 6.24 -5.47 -16.98
N LEU A 300 5.80 -4.85 -15.89
CA LEU A 300 4.72 -5.40 -15.04
C LEU A 300 3.31 -5.17 -15.59
N CYS A 301 3.11 -4.17 -16.45
CA CYS A 301 1.88 -3.99 -17.22
C CYS A 301 1.81 -4.95 -18.42
N ASP A 302 2.96 -5.40 -18.91
CA ASP A 302 2.98 -6.31 -20.05
C ASP A 302 2.84 -7.79 -19.63
N SER A 303 3.44 -8.20 -18.53
CA SER A 303 3.49 -9.61 -18.14
C SER A 303 2.70 -9.90 -16.85
N PRO A 304 1.55 -10.60 -16.91
CA PRO A 304 0.86 -11.07 -15.71
C PRO A 304 1.73 -12.07 -14.92
N THR A 305 2.54 -12.88 -15.62
CA THR A 305 3.55 -13.74 -15.02
C THR A 305 4.64 -12.94 -14.28
N GLY A 306 5.12 -11.84 -14.87
CA GLY A 306 6.07 -10.94 -14.21
C GLY A 306 5.50 -10.34 -12.93
N LEU A 307 4.23 -9.93 -12.95
CA LEU A 307 3.56 -9.43 -11.76
C LEU A 307 3.32 -10.52 -10.71
N LEU A 308 2.93 -11.74 -11.11
CA LEU A 308 2.83 -12.91 -10.23
C LEU A 308 4.16 -13.20 -9.52
N LEU A 309 5.28 -13.14 -10.24
CA LEU A 309 6.62 -13.27 -9.67
C LEU A 309 6.91 -12.17 -8.62
N CYS A 310 6.50 -10.93 -8.86
CA CYS A 310 6.62 -9.85 -7.88
C CYS A 310 5.79 -10.12 -6.62
N VAL A 311 4.57 -10.66 -6.76
CA VAL A 311 3.72 -11.06 -5.63
C VAL A 311 4.36 -12.20 -4.85
N LEU A 312 4.82 -13.26 -5.51
CA LEU A 312 5.51 -14.39 -4.86
C LEU A 312 6.79 -13.94 -4.14
N LYS A 313 7.59 -13.08 -4.77
CA LYS A 313 8.79 -12.49 -4.15
C LYS A 313 8.42 -11.71 -2.89
N THR A 314 7.31 -10.97 -2.93
CA THR A 314 6.78 -10.21 -1.79
C THR A 314 6.35 -11.17 -0.69
N LEU A 315 5.53 -12.19 -0.99
CA LEU A 315 5.10 -13.20 -0.02
C LEU A 315 6.30 -13.89 0.62
N ARG A 316 7.33 -14.28 -0.15
CA ARG A 316 8.56 -14.87 0.38
C ARG A 316 9.31 -13.92 1.32
N THR A 317 9.28 -12.62 1.03
CA THR A 317 9.87 -11.57 1.90
C THR A 317 9.05 -11.36 3.17
N LEU A 318 7.72 -11.42 3.09
CA LEU A 318 6.84 -11.31 4.26
C LEU A 318 6.93 -12.55 5.16
N GLY A 319 7.16 -13.72 4.55
CA GLY A 319 7.30 -15.01 5.24
C GLY A 319 6.00 -15.46 5.89
N PRO A 320 4.95 -15.77 5.10
CA PRO A 320 3.68 -16.23 5.64
C PRO A 320 3.87 -17.48 6.51
N ARG A 321 3.05 -17.61 7.55
CA ARG A 321 3.11 -18.74 8.49
C ARG A 321 2.55 -20.02 7.91
N ARG A 322 1.61 -19.89 6.97
CA ARG A 322 1.00 -20.99 6.24
C ARG A 322 1.24 -20.83 4.75
N GLU A 323 1.24 -21.95 4.05
CA GLU A 323 1.23 -21.93 2.59
C GLU A 323 -0.10 -21.36 2.10
N LEU A 324 -0.04 -20.40 1.18
CA LEU A 324 -1.23 -19.83 0.54
C LEU A 324 -1.68 -20.75 -0.60
N LYS A 325 -2.99 -20.83 -0.81
CA LYS A 325 -3.52 -21.60 -1.94
C LYS A 325 -3.19 -20.90 -3.26
N PRO A 326 -3.08 -21.64 -4.38
CA PRO A 326 -2.95 -21.05 -5.72
C PRO A 326 -3.99 -19.96 -6.00
N ASP A 327 -5.24 -20.22 -5.62
CA ASP A 327 -6.35 -19.27 -5.78
C ASP A 327 -6.11 -17.94 -5.05
N ASP A 328 -5.64 -17.98 -3.80
CA ASP A 328 -5.35 -16.78 -3.00
C ASP A 328 -4.21 -15.96 -3.64
N ILE A 329 -3.14 -16.62 -4.11
CA ILE A 329 -1.99 -15.98 -4.73
C ILE A 329 -2.39 -15.30 -6.05
N ILE A 330 -3.17 -15.99 -6.87
CA ILE A 330 -3.65 -15.45 -8.15
C ILE A 330 -4.64 -14.33 -7.91
N THR A 331 -5.52 -14.44 -6.91
CA THR A 331 -6.44 -13.36 -6.51
C THR A 331 -5.70 -12.10 -6.11
N LEU A 332 -4.67 -12.23 -5.24
CA LEU A 332 -3.82 -11.11 -4.86
C LEU A 332 -3.12 -10.48 -6.07
N THR A 333 -2.71 -11.30 -7.04
CA THR A 333 -2.10 -10.84 -8.29
C THR A 333 -3.11 -10.11 -9.17
N GLN A 334 -4.32 -10.65 -9.33
CA GLN A 334 -5.41 -10.07 -10.13
C GLN A 334 -5.87 -8.72 -9.60
N LEU A 335 -5.92 -8.55 -8.27
CA LEU A 335 -6.28 -7.28 -7.64
C LEU A 335 -5.29 -6.14 -7.95
N VAL A 336 -4.08 -6.46 -8.42
CA VAL A 336 -3.08 -5.50 -8.89
C VAL A 336 -3.01 -5.47 -10.43
N TRP A 337 -3.16 -6.61 -11.08
CA TRP A 337 -3.07 -6.75 -12.54
C TRP A 337 -4.20 -6.02 -13.26
N LEU A 338 -5.45 -6.23 -12.85
CA LEU A 338 -6.63 -5.75 -13.58
C LEU A 338 -6.76 -4.22 -13.56
N PRO A 339 -6.47 -3.51 -12.45
CA PRO A 339 -6.43 -2.06 -12.45
C PRO A 339 -5.16 -1.47 -13.06
N GLY A 340 -4.07 -2.24 -13.10
CA GLY A 340 -2.73 -1.80 -13.54
C GLY A 340 -1.79 -1.50 -12.37
N PRO A 341 -0.54 -2.03 -12.37
CA PRO A 341 0.42 -1.81 -11.28
C PRO A 341 1.10 -0.43 -11.31
N GLU A 342 1.10 0.26 -12.44
CA GLU A 342 1.91 1.47 -12.70
C GLU A 342 1.57 2.64 -11.77
N ALA A 343 0.30 2.78 -11.40
CA ALA A 343 -0.15 3.82 -10.49
C ALA A 343 0.41 3.62 -9.09
N ALA A 344 0.36 2.38 -8.58
CA ALA A 344 0.95 2.02 -7.30
C ALA A 344 2.47 2.19 -7.29
N LEU A 345 3.16 1.80 -8.38
CA LEU A 345 4.61 2.00 -8.51
C LEU A 345 4.98 3.49 -8.46
N ARG A 346 4.24 4.37 -9.16
CA ARG A 346 4.46 5.82 -9.08
C ARG A 346 4.16 6.40 -7.70
N PHE A 347 3.08 5.95 -7.05
CA PHE A 347 2.75 6.36 -5.68
C PHE A 347 3.90 6.00 -4.72
N TRP A 348 4.41 4.77 -4.82
CA TRP A 348 5.55 4.32 -4.01
C TRP A 348 6.80 5.14 -4.30
N ALA A 349 7.18 5.35 -5.57
CA ALA A 349 8.33 6.17 -5.93
C ALA A 349 8.23 7.59 -5.36
N HIS A 350 7.05 8.20 -5.46
CA HIS A 350 6.80 9.53 -4.94
C HIS A 350 6.95 9.58 -3.41
N CYS A 351 6.37 8.61 -2.69
CA CYS A 351 6.57 8.50 -1.24
C CYS A 351 8.03 8.25 -0.86
N ALA A 352 8.78 7.47 -1.64
CA ALA A 352 10.19 7.19 -1.38
C ALA A 352 11.08 8.41 -1.61
N ALA A 353 10.78 9.22 -2.64
CA ALA A 353 11.53 10.43 -2.98
C ALA A 353 11.22 11.61 -2.05
N GLN A 354 9.98 11.75 -1.59
CA GLN A 354 9.60 12.82 -0.67
C GLN A 354 9.95 12.47 0.77
N ALA A 355 11.00 13.13 1.28
CA ALA A 355 11.14 13.32 2.72
C ALA A 355 9.95 14.15 3.21
N GLU A 356 9.30 13.71 4.28
CA GLU A 356 8.31 14.54 4.97
C GLU A 356 9.01 15.87 5.35
N PRO A 357 8.46 17.04 4.97
CA PRO A 357 8.98 18.29 5.49
C PRO A 357 8.95 18.22 7.02
N VAL A 358 10.06 18.58 7.67
CA VAL A 358 10.09 18.73 9.13
C VAL A 358 9.23 19.94 9.44
N GLU A 359 7.95 19.72 9.73
CA GLU A 359 7.05 20.81 10.02
C GLU A 359 7.42 21.48 11.35
N SER A 360 7.46 22.81 11.32
CA SER A 360 7.86 23.67 12.43
C SER A 360 6.87 23.63 13.61
N ASN A 361 5.62 23.26 13.36
CA ASN A 361 4.56 23.23 14.36
C ASN A 361 4.27 21.81 14.84
N LYS A 362 4.99 21.37 15.89
CA LYS A 362 4.60 20.16 16.62
C LYS A 362 3.20 20.35 17.21
N PRO A 363 2.31 19.34 17.16
CA PRO A 363 1.01 19.44 17.79
C PRO A 363 1.17 19.75 19.28
N THR A 364 0.32 20.65 19.79
CA THR A 364 0.33 21.10 21.19
C THR A 364 0.04 19.95 22.16
N THR A 365 -0.67 18.93 21.70
CA THR A 365 -0.99 17.71 22.44
C THR A 365 -0.56 16.47 21.66
N LYS A 366 -0.06 15.44 22.37
CA LYS A 366 0.35 14.20 21.74
C LYS A 366 -0.87 13.33 21.43
N PRO A 367 -1.01 12.81 20.20
CA PRO A 367 -2.10 11.90 19.87
C PRO A 367 -2.05 10.62 20.72
N LYS A 368 -3.22 10.11 21.10
CA LYS A 368 -3.36 8.85 21.84
C LYS A 368 -3.05 7.67 20.92
N ALA A 369 -2.22 6.75 21.38
CA ALA A 369 -1.84 5.57 20.62
C ALA A 369 -1.88 4.27 21.43
N ALA A 370 -2.41 3.21 20.81
CA ALA A 370 -2.14 1.83 21.18
C ALA A 370 -1.06 1.27 20.24
N ILE A 371 -0.11 0.50 20.77
CA ILE A 371 1.04 0.01 19.99
C ILE A 371 1.17 -1.49 20.15
N THR A 372 1.20 -2.21 19.03
CA THR A 372 1.42 -3.65 18.99
C THR A 372 2.77 -3.96 18.36
N VAL A 373 3.61 -4.74 19.05
CA VAL A 373 4.97 -5.10 18.60
C VAL A 373 5.21 -6.60 18.69
N PHE A 374 6.09 -7.11 17.82
CA PHE A 374 6.40 -8.54 17.73
C PHE A 374 7.77 -8.83 18.31
N LEU A 375 7.87 -9.74 19.26
CA LEU A 375 9.12 -10.04 19.99
C LEU A 375 10.16 -10.77 19.13
N GLY A 376 9.75 -11.43 18.03
CA GLY A 376 10.66 -12.15 17.14
C GLY A 376 11.38 -13.34 17.82
N ASN A 377 10.80 -13.88 18.89
CA ASN A 377 11.42 -14.89 19.75
C ASN A 377 11.23 -16.35 19.29
N GLU A 378 10.46 -16.60 18.23
CA GLU A 378 10.29 -17.94 17.66
C GLU A 378 11.33 -18.22 16.56
N GLU A 379 12.02 -19.35 16.69
CA GLU A 379 12.83 -19.93 15.62
C GLU A 379 11.90 -20.62 14.61
N GLN A 380 12.08 -20.33 13.33
CA GLN A 380 11.38 -21.06 12.26
C GLN A 380 12.21 -22.29 11.88
N PRO A 381 11.57 -23.43 11.56
CA PRO A 381 12.25 -24.56 10.94
C PRO A 381 12.91 -24.12 9.62
N ASP A 382 14.01 -24.79 9.27
CA ASP A 382 14.95 -24.49 8.17
C ASP A 382 14.41 -23.53 7.09
N GLN A 383 14.73 -22.24 7.23
CA GLN A 383 14.45 -21.27 6.18
C GLN A 383 15.41 -21.50 5.02
N SER A 384 14.87 -21.52 3.81
CA SER A 384 15.65 -21.47 2.59
C SER A 384 16.66 -20.33 2.67
N LYS A 385 17.95 -20.66 2.51
CA LYS A 385 19.06 -19.70 2.58
C LYS A 385 19.17 -18.81 1.33
N THR A 386 18.31 -19.04 0.33
CA THR A 386 18.34 -18.31 -0.95
C THR A 386 17.51 -17.04 -0.89
N LEU A 387 18.00 -15.98 -1.54
CA LEU A 387 17.31 -14.69 -1.63
C LEU A 387 16.04 -14.78 -2.50
N PRO A 388 14.96 -14.02 -2.19
CA PRO A 388 14.83 -13.12 -1.05
C PRO A 388 14.65 -13.89 0.26
N LEU A 389 15.34 -13.42 1.30
CA LEU A 389 15.16 -13.92 2.66
C LEU A 389 13.96 -13.22 3.31
N PRO A 390 13.26 -13.88 4.24
CA PRO A 390 12.23 -13.23 5.03
C PRO A 390 12.78 -11.97 5.72
N ALA A 391 11.99 -10.90 5.71
CA ALA A 391 12.38 -9.64 6.30
C ALA A 391 12.71 -9.84 7.78
N LYS A 392 13.85 -9.28 8.22
CA LYS A 392 14.21 -9.28 9.63
C LYS A 392 13.21 -8.42 10.39
N ASN A 393 12.64 -8.98 11.46
CA ASN A 393 11.78 -8.22 12.36
C ASN A 393 12.59 -7.10 13.03
N ALA A 394 12.31 -5.85 12.68
CA ALA A 394 12.87 -4.69 13.37
C ALA A 394 12.01 -4.43 14.61
N TYR A 395 12.37 -5.07 15.72
CA TYR A 395 11.71 -4.82 17.00
C TYR A 395 11.89 -3.36 17.41
N ALA A 396 10.78 -2.69 17.71
CA ALA A 396 10.77 -1.31 18.19
C ALA A 396 10.03 -1.25 19.53
N CYS A 397 10.68 -0.75 20.59
CA CYS A 397 10.06 -0.70 21.91
C CYS A 397 8.85 0.26 21.88
N PRO A 398 7.66 -0.15 22.38
CA PRO A 398 6.48 0.71 22.43
C PRO A 398 6.73 2.03 23.17
N SER A 399 7.56 2.01 24.22
CA SER A 399 7.89 3.21 24.99
C SER A 399 8.67 4.26 24.20
N TRP A 400 9.35 3.90 23.10
CA TRP A 400 10.02 4.87 22.24
C TRP A 400 9.03 5.80 21.54
N ALA A 401 7.78 5.37 21.31
CA ALA A 401 6.75 6.23 20.72
C ALA A 401 6.35 7.41 21.61
N ARG A 402 6.71 7.41 22.91
CA ARG A 402 6.37 8.50 23.82
C ARG A 402 7.00 9.83 23.46
N THR A 403 7.97 9.86 22.56
CA THR A 403 8.48 11.11 21.97
C THR A 403 7.38 11.85 21.21
N GLU A 404 6.50 11.13 20.52
CA GLU A 404 5.50 11.68 19.60
C GLU A 404 4.05 11.40 20.02
N PHE A 405 3.79 10.34 20.78
CA PHE A 405 2.45 9.85 21.13
C PHE A 405 2.24 9.78 22.64
N GLN A 406 0.98 9.91 23.06
CA GLN A 406 0.53 9.46 24.37
C GLN A 406 0.20 7.97 24.27
N VAL A 407 1.15 7.11 24.63
CA VAL A 407 0.96 5.65 24.61
C VAL A 407 0.01 5.25 25.73
N ILE A 408 -1.23 4.92 25.38
CA ILE A 408 -2.30 4.54 26.31
C ILE A 408 -2.42 3.02 26.49
N HIS A 409 -1.93 2.25 25.51
CA HIS A 409 -1.93 0.79 25.56
C HIS A 409 -0.75 0.23 24.76
N SER A 410 -0.22 -0.92 25.16
CA SER A 410 0.85 -1.59 24.40
C SER A 410 0.74 -3.11 24.48
N ASN A 411 0.74 -3.77 23.33
CA ASN A 411 0.72 -5.22 23.20
C ASN A 411 2.05 -5.74 22.69
N ARG A 412 2.50 -6.86 23.29
CA ARG A 412 3.72 -7.57 22.90
C ARG A 412 3.31 -8.97 22.47
N VAL A 413 3.45 -9.23 21.18
CA VAL A 413 3.03 -10.48 20.55
C VAL A 413 4.26 -11.34 20.32
N THR A 414 4.18 -12.63 20.65
CA THR A 414 5.25 -13.59 20.40
C THR A 414 5.40 -13.87 18.90
N GLY A 415 6.60 -14.30 18.49
CA GLY A 415 6.91 -14.65 17.10
C GLY A 415 7.14 -13.45 16.18
N LYS A 416 7.14 -13.71 14.88
CA LYS A 416 7.30 -12.72 13.80
C LYS A 416 5.92 -12.28 13.25
N PRO A 417 5.82 -11.09 12.63
CA PRO A 417 4.57 -10.60 12.06
C PRO A 417 4.04 -11.44 10.87
N GLY A 418 4.92 -11.96 10.01
CA GLY A 418 4.51 -12.75 8.83
C GLY A 418 3.66 -11.96 7.84
N PHE A 419 2.74 -12.63 7.13
CA PHE A 419 1.74 -11.97 6.30
C PHE A 419 0.51 -11.60 7.15
N LEU A 420 0.71 -10.60 8.02
CA LEU A 420 -0.09 -10.41 9.24
C LEU A 420 -1.61 -10.43 9.03
N ALA A 421 -2.12 -9.68 8.05
CA ALA A 421 -3.54 -9.59 7.76
C ALA A 421 -4.21 -10.95 7.48
N TRP A 422 -3.44 -11.92 6.99
CA TRP A 422 -3.90 -13.26 6.61
C TRP A 422 -3.50 -14.35 7.59
N ASP A 423 -2.35 -14.22 8.23
CA ASP A 423 -1.82 -15.24 9.16
C ASP A 423 -2.33 -15.04 10.59
N ARG A 424 -2.47 -13.79 11.02
CA ARG A 424 -2.82 -13.43 12.40
C ARG A 424 -3.75 -12.21 12.44
N PRO A 425 -4.95 -12.31 11.82
CA PRO A 425 -5.93 -11.22 11.86
C PRO A 425 -6.36 -10.87 13.29
N ASP A 426 -6.30 -11.85 14.22
CA ASP A 426 -6.53 -11.69 15.65
C ASP A 426 -5.71 -10.55 16.25
N VAL A 427 -4.43 -10.42 15.87
CA VAL A 427 -3.53 -9.40 16.43
C VAL A 427 -4.02 -7.98 16.11
N ILE A 428 -4.56 -7.77 14.90
CA ILE A 428 -5.10 -6.47 14.50
C ILE A 428 -6.45 -6.25 15.18
N ILE A 429 -7.32 -7.26 15.20
CA ILE A 429 -8.65 -7.22 15.81
C ILE A 429 -8.57 -6.89 17.32
N ASP A 430 -7.73 -7.61 18.05
CA ASP A 430 -7.54 -7.41 19.48
C ASP A 430 -6.90 -6.05 19.75
N GLY A 431 -5.89 -5.66 18.96
CA GLY A 431 -5.26 -4.34 19.10
C GLY A 431 -6.21 -3.16 18.90
N VAL A 432 -7.14 -3.22 17.93
CA VAL A 432 -8.15 -2.16 17.76
C VAL A 432 -9.22 -2.20 18.86
N ARG A 433 -9.56 -3.37 19.39
CA ARG A 433 -10.47 -3.51 20.55
C ARG A 433 -9.84 -2.98 21.83
N ASP A 434 -8.57 -3.24 22.08
CA ASP A 434 -7.82 -2.71 23.22
C ASP A 434 -7.70 -1.19 23.12
N LEU A 435 -7.43 -0.66 21.92
CA LEU A 435 -7.47 0.79 21.68
C LEU A 435 -8.85 1.36 22.02
N ALA A 436 -9.92 0.77 21.48
CA ALA A 436 -11.27 1.26 21.70
C ALA A 436 -11.66 1.21 23.19
N LYS A 437 -11.32 0.12 23.89
CA LYS A 437 -11.52 -0.02 25.34
C LYS A 437 -10.82 1.08 26.12
N ALA A 438 -9.55 1.35 25.81
CA ALA A 438 -8.77 2.41 26.47
C ALA A 438 -9.35 3.81 26.20
N ILE A 439 -9.87 4.05 24.99
CA ILE A 439 -10.49 5.33 24.63
C ILE A 439 -11.85 5.52 25.28
N LEU A 440 -12.74 4.52 25.20
CA LEU A 440 -14.11 4.58 25.74
C LEU A 440 -14.15 4.73 27.27
N ALA A 441 -13.08 4.32 27.96
CA ALA A 441 -12.89 4.62 29.38
C ALA A 441 -12.76 6.12 29.67
N THR A 442 -12.34 6.92 28.69
CA THR A 442 -12.10 8.37 28.81
C THR A 442 -13.04 9.24 27.99
N ASP A 443 -13.52 8.75 26.85
CA ASP A 443 -14.34 9.48 25.89
C ASP A 443 -15.44 8.58 25.32
N LYS A 444 -16.64 8.68 25.89
CA LYS A 444 -17.83 7.92 25.43
C LYS A 444 -18.45 8.48 24.15
N SER A 445 -18.04 9.68 23.70
CA SER A 445 -18.60 10.32 22.49
C SER A 445 -18.20 9.64 21.18
N MET A 446 -17.35 8.61 21.26
CA MET A 446 -16.90 7.79 20.13
C MET A 446 -17.93 6.78 19.64
N GLN A 447 -18.95 6.47 20.44
CA GLN A 447 -20.04 5.57 20.04
C GLN A 447 -21.08 6.39 19.28
N VAL A 448 -21.33 6.02 18.02
CA VAL A 448 -22.31 6.71 17.19
C VAL A 448 -23.65 5.99 17.34
N SER A 449 -24.67 6.68 17.87
CA SER A 449 -26.03 6.16 17.87
C SER A 449 -26.54 6.06 16.42
N ASN A 450 -27.30 5.01 16.10
CA ASN A 450 -27.92 4.77 14.79
C ASN A 450 -28.99 5.83 14.43
N GLN A 451 -28.63 7.11 14.37
CA GLN A 451 -29.52 8.19 13.98
C GLN A 451 -28.88 9.07 12.91
N SER A 452 -28.91 8.57 11.68
CA SER A 452 -29.13 9.36 10.46
C SER A 452 -29.19 8.42 9.26
N ASP A 453 -30.41 8.00 8.90
CA ASP A 453 -30.74 7.35 7.63
C ASP A 453 -30.72 8.36 6.47
N THR A 454 -29.71 9.22 6.37
CA THR A 454 -29.63 10.23 5.30
C THR A 454 -29.10 9.69 3.98
N VAL A 455 -28.90 8.37 3.83
CA VAL A 455 -28.74 7.72 2.52
C VAL A 455 -29.50 6.39 2.55
N PRO A 456 -30.52 6.16 1.70
CA PRO A 456 -31.20 4.87 1.65
C PRO A 456 -30.25 3.84 1.03
N GLN A 457 -29.64 2.99 1.86
CA GLN A 457 -28.90 1.82 1.39
C GLN A 457 -29.83 0.61 1.42
N GLN A 458 -30.32 0.20 0.25
CA GLN A 458 -31.00 -1.09 0.09
C GLN A 458 -29.98 -2.21 0.28
N GLN A 459 -29.99 -2.84 1.45
CA GLN A 459 -29.43 -4.19 1.60
C GLN A 459 -30.33 -5.16 0.84
N ALA A 460 -29.96 -5.52 -0.38
CA ALA A 460 -30.63 -6.57 -1.12
C ALA A 460 -30.23 -7.94 -0.52
N VAL A 461 -31.00 -8.41 0.46
CA VAL A 461 -31.03 -9.83 0.82
C VAL A 461 -31.97 -10.51 -0.17
N ALA A 462 -31.43 -11.02 -1.28
CA ALA A 462 -32.22 -11.80 -2.24
C ALA A 462 -32.12 -13.29 -1.88
N GLN A 463 -33.26 -13.90 -1.51
CA GLN A 463 -33.45 -15.35 -1.60
C GLN A 463 -33.63 -15.74 -3.09
N PRO A 464 -33.25 -16.98 -3.50
CA PRO A 464 -33.23 -17.32 -4.91
C PRO A 464 -34.62 -17.78 -5.37
N GLU A 465 -35.31 -16.95 -6.14
CA GLU A 465 -36.36 -17.44 -7.05
C GLU A 465 -35.84 -17.46 -8.49
N ARG A 466 -36.04 -18.60 -9.14
CA ARG A 466 -35.54 -18.99 -10.46
C ARG A 466 -36.23 -18.17 -11.57
N PRO A 467 -35.51 -17.44 -12.46
CA PRO A 467 -36.17 -16.71 -13.54
C PRO A 467 -36.27 -17.51 -14.84
N THR A 468 -37.45 -17.43 -15.45
CA THR A 468 -37.80 -17.86 -16.80
C THR A 468 -37.12 -16.98 -17.86
N LEU A 469 -36.65 -17.61 -18.94
CA LEU A 469 -35.89 -17.01 -20.04
C LEU A 469 -36.74 -16.10 -20.94
N THR A 470 -36.34 -14.83 -21.06
CA THR A 470 -36.56 -14.00 -22.27
C THR A 470 -35.44 -12.95 -22.37
N PRO A 471 -34.87 -12.68 -23.57
CA PRO A 471 -33.72 -11.80 -23.71
C PRO A 471 -34.12 -10.31 -23.84
N PRO A 472 -33.40 -9.35 -23.23
CA PRO A 472 -33.63 -7.93 -23.49
C PRO A 472 -32.75 -7.43 -24.66
N ALA A 473 -33.27 -6.40 -25.35
CA ALA A 473 -32.64 -5.68 -26.45
C ALA A 473 -31.39 -4.88 -25.99
N PRO A 474 -30.49 -4.47 -26.92
CA PRO A 474 -29.21 -3.88 -26.54
C PRO A 474 -29.37 -2.42 -26.09
N LEU A 475 -28.86 -2.12 -24.90
CA LEU A 475 -28.70 -0.75 -24.37
C LEU A 475 -27.37 -0.14 -24.88
N PRO A 476 -27.29 1.19 -25.04
CA PRO A 476 -26.08 1.86 -25.54
C PRO A 476 -24.94 1.82 -24.51
N ALA A 477 -23.70 1.80 -25.02
CA ALA A 477 -22.46 1.70 -24.25
C ALA A 477 -22.32 2.86 -23.25
N ASP A 478 -22.36 2.52 -21.95
CA ASP A 478 -22.25 3.47 -20.85
C ASP A 478 -20.96 3.26 -20.05
N LEU A 479 -20.50 4.34 -19.41
CA LEU A 479 -19.22 4.61 -18.72
C LEU A 479 -18.91 3.71 -17.49
N SER A 480 -19.03 2.39 -17.66
CA SER A 480 -18.90 1.37 -16.60
C SER A 480 -17.57 0.62 -16.58
N GLY A 481 -16.61 1.00 -17.42
CA GLY A 481 -15.30 0.35 -17.46
C GLY A 481 -14.55 0.52 -16.13
N SER A 482 -14.39 -0.55 -15.35
CA SER A 482 -13.59 -0.56 -14.11
C SER A 482 -12.08 -0.60 -14.37
N THR A 483 -11.63 -0.70 -15.62
CA THR A 483 -10.20 -0.72 -15.96
C THR A 483 -9.66 0.70 -16.12
N VAL A 484 -8.78 1.11 -15.21
CA VAL A 484 -8.08 2.40 -15.26
C VAL A 484 -6.88 2.27 -16.20
N GLN A 485 -7.13 2.14 -17.51
CA GLN A 485 -6.11 2.43 -18.51
C GLN A 485 -6.48 3.76 -19.17
N GLY A 486 -5.77 4.82 -18.78
CA GLY A 486 -6.09 6.18 -19.16
C GLY A 486 -6.05 6.40 -20.67
N THR A 487 -7.18 6.81 -21.25
CA THR A 487 -7.20 7.53 -22.51
C THR A 487 -6.94 9.01 -22.22
N PHE A 488 -5.72 9.49 -22.45
CA PHE A 488 -5.46 10.92 -22.58
C PHE A 488 -5.78 11.34 -24.02
N GLY A 489 -6.62 12.37 -24.13
CA GLY A 489 -7.27 12.79 -25.37
C GLY A 489 -6.29 13.16 -26.49
N THR A 490 -6.64 12.72 -27.69
CA THR A 490 -6.09 13.20 -28.96
C THR A 490 -6.53 14.66 -29.12
N ILE A 491 -5.57 15.58 -29.17
CA ILE A 491 -5.84 16.94 -29.66
C ILE A 491 -6.07 16.80 -31.16
N ALA A 492 -7.30 17.08 -31.58
CA ALA A 492 -7.61 17.34 -32.97
C ALA A 492 -6.99 18.68 -33.34
N GLU A 493 -6.11 18.69 -34.34
CA GLU A 493 -5.80 19.90 -35.08
C GLU A 493 -6.03 19.64 -36.57
N SER A 494 -6.82 20.55 -37.11
CA SER A 494 -7.43 20.58 -38.43
C SER A 494 -6.41 20.54 -39.56
N ALA A 495 -6.78 19.81 -40.60
CA ALA A 495 -6.21 19.94 -41.93
C ALA A 495 -6.30 21.39 -42.41
N ASP A 496 -5.19 21.91 -42.92
CA ASP A 496 -5.23 22.88 -44.02
C ASP A 496 -4.20 22.44 -45.06
N GLU A 497 -4.69 22.21 -46.27
CA GLU A 497 -3.92 21.81 -47.44
C GLU A 497 -3.10 23.00 -47.93
N THR A 498 -1.82 22.81 -48.22
CA THR A 498 -1.23 23.40 -49.43
C THR A 498 0.03 22.62 -49.83
N ALA A 499 -0.01 22.17 -51.07
CA ALA A 499 1.02 21.38 -51.74
C ALA A 499 2.26 22.20 -52.10
N ALA A 500 3.45 21.58 -52.03
CA ALA A 500 4.51 21.69 -53.05
C ALA A 500 5.66 20.69 -52.76
N GLU A 501 6.03 19.95 -53.79
CA GLU A 501 7.15 18.99 -53.86
C GLU A 501 8.56 19.64 -53.81
N PRO A 502 9.62 18.84 -53.55
CA PRO A 502 10.99 19.31 -53.27
C PRO A 502 11.84 19.42 -54.57
N PRO A 503 13.09 19.96 -54.53
CA PRO A 503 14.23 19.02 -54.48
C PRO A 503 15.59 19.54 -53.93
N SER A 504 16.45 18.55 -53.63
CA SER A 504 17.89 18.42 -53.92
C SER A 504 19.00 19.22 -53.20
N GLN A 505 19.92 18.41 -52.63
CA GLN A 505 21.39 18.41 -52.79
C GLN A 505 22.29 19.43 -52.04
N ASP A 506 23.11 18.84 -51.13
CA ASP A 506 24.50 19.12 -50.71
C ASP A 506 25.40 19.95 -51.66
N PRO A 507 26.66 20.32 -51.28
CA PRO A 507 27.24 20.69 -49.97
C PRO A 507 28.18 21.94 -50.09
N ALA A 508 28.83 22.36 -48.98
CA ALA A 508 30.19 22.94 -48.89
C ALA A 508 30.36 24.16 -47.95
N LYS A 509 31.26 23.97 -46.96
CA LYS A 509 32.05 24.96 -46.18
C LYS A 509 33.08 25.67 -47.11
N PRO A 510 33.96 26.63 -46.69
CA PRO A 510 34.35 27.06 -45.31
C PRO A 510 34.61 28.57 -45.10
N SER A 511 34.84 28.99 -43.85
CA SER A 511 35.90 29.97 -43.53
C SER A 511 36.30 29.95 -42.05
N ALA A 512 37.60 30.03 -41.84
CA ALA A 512 38.32 29.76 -40.60
C ALA A 512 38.79 31.05 -39.90
N LYS A 513 39.12 30.95 -38.60
CA LYS A 513 40.38 31.46 -38.00
C LYS A 513 40.50 31.01 -36.52
N LYS A 514 41.45 30.10 -36.27
CA LYS A 514 42.70 30.23 -35.46
C LYS A 514 42.49 30.06 -33.95
N ALA A 515 42.86 28.92 -33.35
CA ALA A 515 44.22 28.43 -32.98
C ALA A 515 44.47 28.70 -31.47
N VAL A 516 44.98 27.81 -30.63
CA VAL A 516 46.29 27.09 -30.65
C VAL A 516 46.21 25.93 -29.62
N ALA A 517 46.42 24.67 -30.04
CA ALA A 517 47.53 23.74 -29.71
C ALA A 517 47.61 23.19 -28.25
N GLY A 518 47.92 21.92 -27.98
CA GLY A 518 48.32 20.80 -28.84
C GLY A 518 48.77 19.58 -28.01
N GLU A 519 48.83 18.43 -28.70
CA GLU A 519 49.53 17.17 -28.37
C GLU A 519 48.99 16.35 -27.18
N GLY A 520 48.52 15.10 -27.29
CA GLY A 520 48.73 14.05 -28.29
C GLY A 520 49.70 13.00 -27.76
N HIS A 521 49.22 11.83 -27.33
CA HIS A 521 49.69 10.50 -27.78
C HIS A 521 49.01 9.34 -27.03
N ASN A 522 48.56 8.37 -27.84
CA ASN A 522 48.27 6.98 -27.51
C ASN A 522 49.48 6.26 -26.87
N VAL A 523 49.25 5.16 -26.14
CA VAL A 523 49.93 3.83 -26.19
C VAL A 523 49.23 2.95 -25.12
N ALA A 524 48.47 1.92 -25.51
CA ALA A 524 48.84 0.50 -25.67
C ALA A 524 49.25 -0.26 -24.38
N LEU A 525 48.61 -1.43 -24.20
CA LEU A 525 48.84 -2.46 -23.18
C LEU A 525 50.27 -3.06 -23.25
N PRO A 526 50.78 -3.63 -22.15
CA PRO A 526 51.79 -4.67 -22.25
C PRO A 526 51.43 -5.99 -21.54
N GLU A 527 51.83 -7.06 -22.21
CA GLU A 527 51.91 -8.44 -21.75
C GLU A 527 53.00 -8.65 -20.68
N THR A 528 52.85 -9.76 -19.95
CA THR A 528 53.77 -10.34 -18.97
C THR A 528 55.13 -10.78 -19.53
N PRO A 529 56.14 -10.95 -18.66
CA PRO A 529 57.04 -12.09 -18.79
C PRO A 529 57.31 -12.87 -17.48
N LYS A 530 57.54 -14.18 -17.64
CA LYS A 530 58.05 -15.15 -16.65
C LYS A 530 59.58 -15.06 -16.48
N LYS A 531 60.09 -15.26 -15.25
CA LYS A 531 61.28 -16.07 -14.84
C LYS A 531 61.43 -15.99 -13.31
N SER A 532 61.22 -17.08 -12.56
CA SER A 532 62.20 -18.09 -12.11
C SER A 532 63.19 -17.62 -11.04
N SER A 533 62.97 -18.05 -9.79
CA SER A 533 64.03 -18.58 -8.91
C SER A 533 63.43 -19.44 -7.78
N ARG A 534 64.19 -20.46 -7.41
CA ARG A 534 63.90 -21.64 -6.56
C ARG A 534 64.94 -21.63 -5.44
N VAL A 535 64.52 -21.73 -4.17
CA VAL A 535 65.32 -22.18 -3.00
C VAL A 535 64.31 -22.66 -1.96
N GLU A 536 64.04 -23.98 -1.87
CA GLU A 536 64.58 -24.94 -0.88
C GLU A 536 64.13 -24.73 0.59
N SER A 537 63.30 -25.67 1.04
CA SER A 537 62.97 -26.03 2.44
C SER A 537 64.11 -26.86 3.06
N PRO A 538 64.15 -27.16 4.39
CA PRO A 538 63.23 -28.14 4.98
C PRO A 538 62.81 -27.90 6.45
N HIS A 539 61.80 -28.69 6.85
CA HIS A 539 61.15 -28.86 8.17
C HIS A 539 59.97 -27.94 8.52
#